data_AF-A0A1Q4NZ16-F1
#
_entry.id   AF-A0A1Q4NZ16-F1
#
_cell.length_a   1.000
_cell.length_b   1.000
_cell.length_c   1.000
_cell.angle_alpha   90.00
_cell.angle_beta   90.00
_cell.angle_gamma   90.00
#
_symmetry.space_group_name_H-M   'P 1'
#
loop_
_entity.id
_entity.type
_entity.pdbx_description
1 polymer ?
#
loop_
_entity_poly.entity_id
_entity_poly.type
_entity_poly.pdbx_seq_one_letter_code
_entity_poly.pdbx_strand_id
1 'polypeptide(L)'
;MVDSSRLNIRTSDIRACRFFFKYIQNNIPQSRHLVFDDNNPDTPLSCRIINDALEIYLPDSQTRQTFIRGMELALSTTILADKNFVWLESDTRATFWMWGRLCLDEKCNQSINKELSNNVYTFWYRDFKLPDTPSSHHERFTYIVAFIDYLCMNTANTPAIRCWLTANLNLWRKHAINLNRLKWLNPDDSDNCIWAYRSLKKYQQDYHTEESNPLNPVTLPSPVNSEEAFHTFYALLDLWEIGNDTQTKAIAKLNKAFYQKTFRQKQAARKGREELSDEHVKHLAFLVNYYRSDKISVIEMLIDDRVRGINAKIEAKQIRQRYP
;
A
#
# COMPACT_ATOMS: atom_id res chain seq x y z
N MET A 1 19.47 -15.22 33.28
CA MET A 1 19.14 -16.50 33.93
C MET A 1 17.97 -17.09 33.17
N VAL A 2 18.18 -18.20 32.46
CA VAL A 2 17.11 -18.95 31.79
C VAL A 2 16.45 -19.81 32.87
N ASP A 3 15.15 -19.63 33.08
CA ASP A 3 14.40 -20.32 34.12
C ASP A 3 14.39 -21.83 33.86
N SER A 4 15.25 -22.55 34.58
CA SER A 4 15.53 -23.97 34.43
C SER A 4 14.38 -24.88 34.86
N SER A 5 13.21 -24.34 35.22
CA SER A 5 12.07 -25.05 35.80
C SER A 5 10.82 -25.07 34.92
N ARG A 6 10.85 -24.40 33.76
CA ARG A 6 9.63 -24.10 33.02
C ARG A 6 9.08 -25.31 32.26
N LEU A 7 8.01 -25.90 32.79
CA LEU A 7 7.25 -26.98 32.15
C LEU A 7 6.17 -26.48 31.19
N ASN A 8 5.84 -25.19 31.24
CA ASN A 8 4.72 -24.61 30.50
C ASN A 8 5.19 -23.41 29.64
N ILE A 9 4.81 -23.44 28.37
CA ILE A 9 4.97 -22.35 27.42
C ILE A 9 4.08 -21.17 27.84
N ARG A 10 4.67 -19.98 27.92
CA ARG A 10 3.90 -18.72 27.95
C ARG A 10 4.64 -17.68 27.12
N THR A 11 3.98 -17.16 26.11
CA THR A 11 4.50 -16.11 25.23
C THR A 11 3.35 -15.19 24.82
N SER A 12 3.67 -13.92 24.60
CA SER A 12 2.77 -12.95 23.98
C SER A 12 3.03 -12.78 22.48
N ASP A 13 4.03 -13.48 21.95
CA ASP A 13 4.39 -13.43 20.54
C ASP A 13 3.62 -14.51 19.75
N ILE A 14 2.81 -14.05 18.79
CA ILE A 14 2.03 -14.91 17.90
C ILE A 14 2.94 -15.74 16.97
N ARG A 15 4.10 -15.20 16.58
CA ARG A 15 5.07 -15.92 15.72
C ARG A 15 5.63 -17.12 16.45
N ALA A 16 5.98 -16.95 17.73
CA ALA A 16 6.36 -18.05 18.61
C ALA A 16 5.26 -19.12 18.74
N CYS A 17 3.99 -18.71 18.93
CA CYS A 17 2.87 -19.66 19.00
C CYS A 17 2.74 -20.52 17.72
N ARG A 18 2.75 -19.87 16.55
CA ARG A 18 2.70 -20.56 15.23
C ARG A 18 3.86 -21.54 15.06
N PHE A 19 5.06 -21.10 15.42
CA PHE A 19 6.26 -21.92 15.33
C PHE A 19 6.16 -23.15 16.24
N PHE A 20 5.78 -22.97 17.51
CA PHE A 20 5.64 -24.07 18.47
C PHE A 20 4.62 -25.10 18.01
N PHE A 21 3.50 -24.65 17.47
CA PHE A 21 2.50 -25.55 16.92
C PHE A 21 3.06 -26.39 15.77
N LYS A 22 3.71 -25.75 14.79
CA LYS A 22 4.31 -26.46 13.66
C LYS A 22 5.42 -27.41 14.11
N TYR A 23 6.23 -26.99 15.08
CA TYR A 23 7.28 -27.81 15.67
C TYR A 23 6.71 -29.07 16.34
N ILE A 24 5.63 -28.94 17.10
CA ILE A 24 4.93 -30.06 17.73
C ILE A 24 4.39 -31.04 16.66
N GLN A 25 3.68 -30.54 15.64
CA GLN A 25 3.15 -31.41 14.57
C GLN A 25 4.23 -32.17 13.79
N ASN A 26 5.39 -31.55 13.59
CA ASN A 26 6.50 -32.15 12.88
C ASN A 26 7.25 -33.20 13.72
N ASN A 27 7.39 -32.98 15.02
CA ASN A 27 8.18 -33.84 15.91
C ASN A 27 7.33 -34.84 16.72
N ILE A 28 6.01 -34.66 16.78
CA ILE A 28 5.05 -35.55 17.44
C ILE A 28 3.97 -35.94 16.41
N PRO A 29 4.20 -36.99 15.59
CA PRO A 29 3.28 -37.36 14.50
C PRO A 29 1.84 -37.61 14.93
N GLN A 30 1.62 -38.06 16.17
CA GLN A 30 0.29 -38.29 16.73
C GLN A 30 -0.52 -36.99 16.88
N SER A 31 0.14 -35.84 17.02
CA SER A 31 -0.49 -34.53 17.23
C SER A 31 -1.01 -33.87 15.95
N ARG A 32 -0.81 -34.47 14.77
CA ARG A 32 -1.19 -33.88 13.46
C ARG A 32 -2.68 -33.60 13.28
N HIS A 33 -3.55 -34.24 14.07
CA HIS A 33 -5.00 -34.00 14.05
C HIS A 33 -5.41 -32.77 14.87
N LEU A 34 -4.51 -32.20 15.67
CA LEU A 34 -4.79 -30.93 16.32
C LEU A 34 -4.95 -29.89 15.21
N VAL A 35 -6.12 -29.25 15.18
CA VAL A 35 -6.40 -28.13 14.28
C VAL A 35 -6.14 -26.86 15.08
N PHE A 36 -5.28 -26.00 14.54
CA PHE A 36 -5.02 -24.69 15.10
C PHE A 36 -5.43 -23.65 14.07
N ASP A 37 -6.06 -22.59 14.55
CA ASP A 37 -6.15 -21.37 13.78
C ASP A 37 -4.78 -20.68 13.84
N ASP A 38 -3.95 -20.94 12.84
CA ASP A 38 -2.61 -20.38 12.70
C ASP A 38 -2.60 -18.85 12.85
N ASN A 39 -3.71 -18.17 12.60
CA ASN A 39 -3.83 -16.72 12.70
C ASN A 39 -4.55 -16.22 13.96
N ASN A 40 -4.82 -17.09 14.94
CA ASN A 40 -5.48 -16.70 16.18
C ASN A 40 -4.66 -15.65 16.96
N PRO A 41 -5.19 -14.42 17.15
CA PRO A 41 -4.49 -13.38 17.90
C PRO A 41 -4.47 -13.62 19.41
N ASP A 42 -5.29 -14.55 19.94
CA ASP A 42 -5.32 -14.92 21.35
C ASP A 42 -4.13 -15.83 21.71
N THR A 43 -2.99 -15.19 22.03
CA THR A 43 -1.77 -15.89 22.46
C THR A 43 -1.93 -16.65 23.78
N PRO A 44 -2.70 -16.18 24.80
CA PRO A 44 -3.05 -17.01 25.96
C PRO A 44 -3.79 -18.31 25.62
N LEU A 45 -4.79 -18.27 24.73
CA LEU A 45 -5.47 -19.48 24.26
C LEU A 45 -4.51 -20.39 23.50
N SER A 46 -3.68 -19.83 22.64
CA SER A 46 -2.67 -20.58 21.90
C SER A 46 -1.68 -21.29 22.82
N CYS A 47 -1.19 -20.60 23.86
CA CYS A 47 -0.32 -21.19 24.86
C CYS A 47 -1.00 -22.32 25.64
N ARG A 48 -2.30 -22.18 25.98
CA ARG A 48 -3.06 -23.26 26.64
C ARG A 48 -3.11 -24.51 25.75
N ILE A 49 -3.51 -24.37 24.50
CA ILE A 49 -3.59 -25.49 23.53
C ILE A 49 -2.22 -26.17 23.37
N ILE A 50 -1.14 -25.39 23.27
CA ILE A 50 0.22 -25.91 23.18
C ILE A 50 0.58 -26.71 24.43
N ASN A 51 0.31 -26.17 25.63
CA ASN A 51 0.60 -26.86 26.89
C ASN A 51 -0.23 -28.14 27.03
N ASP A 52 -1.51 -28.11 26.70
CA ASP A 52 -2.39 -29.29 26.74
C ASP A 52 -1.85 -30.39 25.80
N ALA A 53 -1.42 -30.02 24.60
CA ALA A 53 -0.79 -30.96 23.66
C ALA A 53 0.50 -31.57 24.24
N LEU A 54 1.36 -30.73 24.83
CA LEU A 54 2.60 -31.20 25.44
C LEU A 54 2.33 -32.12 26.65
N GLU A 55 1.31 -31.85 27.46
CA GLU A 55 0.94 -32.70 28.59
C GLU A 55 0.37 -34.05 28.13
N ILE A 56 -0.47 -34.05 27.09
CA ILE A 56 -1.06 -35.27 26.52
C ILE A 56 0.00 -36.17 25.88
N TYR A 57 0.87 -35.61 25.04
CA TYR A 57 1.81 -36.41 24.25
C TYR A 57 3.17 -36.61 24.94
N LEU A 58 3.54 -35.75 25.88
CA LEU A 58 4.77 -35.83 26.68
C LEU A 58 4.43 -35.70 28.19
N PRO A 59 3.80 -36.74 28.78
CA PRO A 59 3.38 -36.69 30.18
C PRO A 59 4.55 -36.66 31.16
N ASP A 60 5.68 -37.28 30.81
CA ASP A 60 6.90 -37.25 31.63
C ASP A 60 7.53 -35.84 31.66
N SER A 61 7.71 -35.29 32.86
CA SER A 61 8.22 -33.93 33.07
C SER A 61 9.63 -33.72 32.52
N GLN A 62 10.53 -34.69 32.64
CA GLN A 62 11.92 -34.53 32.19
C GLN A 62 12.00 -34.53 30.65
N THR A 63 11.24 -35.41 30.02
CA THR A 63 11.12 -35.51 28.56
C THR A 63 10.46 -34.24 28.01
N ARG A 64 9.35 -33.79 28.62
CA ARG A 64 8.66 -32.56 28.24
C ARG A 64 9.56 -31.34 28.36
N GLN A 65 10.32 -31.23 29.44
CA GLN A 65 11.26 -30.14 29.63
C GLN A 65 12.35 -30.12 28.55
N THR A 66 12.94 -31.28 28.23
CA THR A 66 13.95 -31.39 27.18
C THR A 66 13.38 -31.00 25.82
N PHE A 67 12.15 -31.43 25.50
CA PHE A 67 11.46 -31.07 24.28
C PHE A 67 11.19 -29.56 24.18
N ILE A 68 10.70 -28.93 25.25
CA ILE A 68 10.46 -27.48 25.31
C ILE A 68 11.76 -26.71 25.05
N ARG A 69 12.87 -27.10 25.69
CA ARG A 69 14.17 -26.44 25.45
C ARG A 69 14.63 -26.57 24.00
N GLY A 70 14.46 -27.76 23.41
CA GLY A 70 14.77 -27.98 21.99
C GLY A 70 13.91 -27.13 21.06
N MET A 71 12.63 -26.99 21.38
CA MET A 71 11.67 -26.17 20.64
C MET A 71 11.98 -24.67 20.75
N GLU A 72 12.31 -24.16 21.93
CA GLU A 72 12.71 -22.76 22.14
C GLU A 72 14.04 -22.43 21.44
N LEU A 73 15.01 -23.36 21.49
CA LEU A 73 16.26 -23.23 20.74
C LEU A 73 15.96 -23.18 19.23
N ALA A 74 15.15 -24.11 18.73
CA ALA A 74 14.77 -24.16 17.32
C ALA A 74 14.12 -22.83 16.88
N LEU A 75 13.17 -22.30 17.66
CA LEU A 75 12.55 -21.00 17.40
C LEU A 75 13.62 -19.92 17.18
N SER A 76 14.57 -19.79 18.12
CA SER A 76 15.62 -18.75 18.06
C SER A 76 16.57 -18.87 16.87
N THR A 77 16.69 -20.07 16.30
CA THR A 77 17.62 -20.36 15.19
C THR A 77 16.95 -20.45 13.83
N THR A 78 15.64 -20.71 13.78
CA THR A 78 14.90 -20.96 12.54
C THR A 78 14.23 -19.70 12.02
N ILE A 79 13.48 -18.95 12.82
CA ILE A 79 12.78 -17.75 12.31
C ILE A 79 13.68 -16.52 12.36
N LEU A 80 13.39 -15.52 11.50
CA LEU A 80 14.15 -14.28 11.48
C LEU A 80 13.70 -13.35 12.62
N ALA A 81 14.67 -12.72 13.30
CA ALA A 81 14.39 -11.69 14.31
C ALA A 81 13.71 -10.45 13.71
N ASP A 82 12.87 -9.76 14.49
CA ASP A 82 12.07 -8.60 14.06
C ASP A 82 12.88 -7.49 13.40
N LYS A 83 14.13 -7.28 13.84
CA LYS A 83 15.06 -6.31 13.26
C LYS A 83 15.28 -6.47 11.75
N ASN A 84 15.06 -7.65 11.19
CA ASN A 84 15.17 -7.89 9.74
C ASN A 84 13.99 -7.30 8.95
N PHE A 85 12.89 -6.98 9.62
CA PHE A 85 11.64 -6.51 9.02
C PHE A 85 11.36 -5.02 9.29
N VAL A 86 12.21 -4.31 10.05
CA VAL A 86 12.02 -2.89 10.40
C VAL A 86 11.75 -2.01 9.18
N TRP A 87 12.45 -2.28 8.06
CA TRP A 87 12.26 -1.52 6.82
C TRP A 87 10.89 -1.69 6.16
N LEU A 88 10.17 -2.76 6.49
CA LEU A 88 8.79 -2.97 6.09
C LEU A 88 7.85 -2.35 7.12
N GLU A 89 8.08 -2.65 8.41
CA GLU A 89 7.25 -2.17 9.51
C GLU A 89 7.09 -0.64 9.50
N SER A 90 8.17 0.10 9.25
CA SER A 90 8.18 1.56 9.26
C SER A 90 7.79 2.21 7.92
N ASP A 91 7.64 1.45 6.85
CA ASP A 91 7.40 1.98 5.49
C ASP A 91 6.24 1.24 4.82
N THR A 92 5.08 1.91 4.79
CA THR A 92 3.86 1.39 4.19
C THR A 92 3.99 1.09 2.71
N ARG A 93 4.79 1.87 1.99
CA ARG A 93 4.99 1.69 0.55
C ARG A 93 5.92 0.51 0.28
N ALA A 94 7.00 0.38 1.05
CA ALA A 94 7.90 -0.77 0.99
C ALA A 94 7.15 -2.09 1.26
N THR A 95 6.29 -2.07 2.27
CA THR A 95 5.43 -3.20 2.62
C THR A 95 4.47 -3.56 1.48
N PHE A 96 3.84 -2.57 0.86
CA PHE A 96 2.95 -2.83 -0.28
C PHE A 96 3.71 -3.39 -1.48
N TRP A 97 4.86 -2.81 -1.81
CA TRP A 97 5.71 -3.27 -2.89
C TRP A 97 6.14 -4.73 -2.67
N MET A 98 6.61 -5.06 -1.46
CA MET A 98 7.06 -6.40 -1.12
C MET A 98 5.91 -7.42 -1.21
N TRP A 99 4.74 -7.10 -0.63
CA TRP A 99 3.55 -7.94 -0.76
C TRP A 99 3.14 -8.14 -2.22
N GLY A 100 3.10 -7.07 -3.02
CA GLY A 100 2.75 -7.17 -4.44
C GLY A 100 3.72 -8.03 -5.25
N ARG A 101 5.04 -7.95 -4.97
CA ARG A 101 6.03 -8.85 -5.59
C ARG A 101 5.80 -10.30 -5.19
N LEU A 102 5.53 -10.57 -3.92
CA LEU A 102 5.23 -11.92 -3.46
C LEU A 102 3.99 -12.53 -4.15
N CYS A 103 2.95 -11.72 -4.36
CA CYS A 103 1.69 -12.16 -4.98
C CYS A 103 1.81 -12.38 -6.50
N LEU A 104 2.48 -11.45 -7.19
CA LEU A 104 2.33 -11.28 -8.64
C LEU A 104 3.59 -11.63 -9.43
N ASP A 105 4.77 -11.49 -8.83
CA ASP A 105 6.03 -11.56 -9.56
C ASP A 105 6.58 -12.99 -9.58
N GLU A 106 6.42 -13.66 -10.72
CA GLU A 106 7.02 -14.98 -10.93
C GLU A 106 8.54 -14.94 -10.73
N LYS A 107 9.22 -13.85 -11.12
CA LYS A 107 10.66 -13.69 -10.89
C LYS A 107 10.96 -13.61 -9.40
N CYS A 108 10.07 -13.05 -8.59
CA CYS A 108 10.20 -13.06 -7.13
C CYS A 108 10.19 -14.52 -6.63
N ASN A 109 9.21 -15.33 -7.04
CA ASN A 109 9.18 -16.75 -6.67
C ASN A 109 10.39 -17.54 -7.20
N GLN A 110 10.84 -17.28 -8.43
CA GLN A 110 12.06 -17.86 -8.99
C GLN A 110 13.30 -17.45 -8.19
N SER A 111 13.38 -16.19 -7.74
CA SER A 111 14.48 -15.70 -6.91
C SER A 111 14.55 -16.39 -5.56
N ILE A 112 13.40 -16.70 -4.94
CA ILE A 112 13.33 -17.50 -3.70
C ILE A 112 13.87 -18.90 -3.97
N ASN A 113 13.39 -19.57 -5.02
CA ASN A 113 13.85 -20.91 -5.38
C ASN A 113 15.37 -20.94 -5.67
N LYS A 114 15.89 -19.92 -6.35
CA LYS A 114 17.32 -19.78 -6.64
C LYS A 114 18.14 -19.64 -5.36
N GLU A 115 17.75 -18.75 -4.44
CA GLU A 115 18.45 -18.56 -3.16
C GLU A 115 18.41 -19.82 -2.29
N LEU A 116 17.31 -20.57 -2.35
CA LEU A 116 17.16 -21.85 -1.68
C LEU A 116 17.88 -23.02 -2.37
N SER A 117 18.46 -22.79 -3.56
CA SER A 117 19.00 -23.86 -4.42
C SER A 117 18.00 -25.00 -4.66
N ASN A 118 16.73 -24.65 -4.83
CA ASN A 118 15.65 -25.61 -4.96
C ASN A 118 15.62 -26.19 -6.39
N ASN A 119 15.83 -27.50 -6.52
CA ASN A 119 15.88 -28.18 -7.82
C ASN A 119 14.48 -28.39 -8.44
N VAL A 120 13.42 -28.36 -7.63
CA VAL A 120 12.03 -28.49 -8.08
C VAL A 120 11.35 -27.14 -7.90
N TYR A 121 10.77 -26.59 -8.98
CA TYR A 121 10.06 -25.32 -8.90
C TYR A 121 8.88 -25.44 -7.92
N THR A 122 8.97 -24.69 -6.81
CA THR A 122 7.91 -24.59 -5.79
C THR A 122 7.31 -23.20 -5.85
N PHE A 123 5.98 -23.11 -5.90
CA PHE A 123 5.28 -21.82 -5.83
C PHE A 123 4.91 -21.51 -4.39
N TRP A 124 5.91 -21.07 -3.63
CA TRP A 124 5.83 -20.89 -2.18
C TRP A 124 4.65 -20.03 -1.74
N TYR A 125 4.38 -18.93 -2.45
CA TYR A 125 3.30 -18.01 -2.09
C TYR A 125 1.92 -18.69 -2.24
N ARG A 126 1.72 -19.45 -3.32
CA ARG A 126 0.49 -20.19 -3.57
C ARG A 126 0.28 -21.30 -2.54
N ASP A 127 1.36 -22.00 -2.18
CA ASP A 127 1.31 -23.07 -1.18
C ASP A 127 0.98 -22.54 0.22
N PHE A 128 1.44 -21.33 0.54
CA PHE A 128 1.16 -20.67 1.80
C PHE A 128 -0.28 -20.13 1.92
N LYS A 129 -1.01 -19.99 0.80
CA LYS A 129 -2.43 -19.58 0.74
C LYS A 129 -2.73 -18.26 1.47
N LEU A 130 -1.94 -17.22 1.21
CA LEU A 130 -2.22 -15.89 1.79
C LEU A 130 -3.54 -15.30 1.27
N PRO A 131 -4.22 -14.47 2.09
CA PRO A 131 -5.39 -13.74 1.64
C PRO A 131 -5.06 -12.77 0.50
N ASP A 132 -5.94 -12.72 -0.49
CA ASP A 132 -5.74 -11.91 -1.69
C ASP A 132 -5.86 -10.41 -1.42
N THR A 133 -6.53 -9.95 -0.35
CA THR A 133 -6.86 -8.52 -0.16
C THR A 133 -6.65 -8.06 1.28
N PRO A 134 -5.41 -7.72 1.66
CA PRO A 134 -5.19 -7.10 2.96
C PRO A 134 -5.82 -5.70 3.00
N SER A 135 -6.38 -5.35 4.17
CA SER A 135 -7.18 -4.14 4.41
C SER A 135 -6.40 -2.99 5.03
N SER A 136 -5.16 -3.24 5.45
CA SER A 136 -4.30 -2.25 6.09
C SER A 136 -2.80 -2.56 5.93
N HIS A 137 -1.96 -1.57 6.26
CA HIS A 137 -0.52 -1.76 6.40
C HIS A 137 -0.15 -2.87 7.37
N HIS A 138 -0.76 -2.88 8.55
CA HIS A 138 -0.48 -3.85 9.60
C HIS A 138 -0.80 -5.29 9.15
N GLU A 139 -1.91 -5.46 8.45
CA GLU A 139 -2.29 -6.76 7.92
C GLU A 139 -1.31 -7.23 6.82
N ARG A 140 -0.95 -6.35 5.87
CA ARG A 140 0.08 -6.64 4.84
C ARG A 140 1.40 -7.06 5.48
N PHE A 141 1.86 -6.31 6.46
CA PHE A 141 3.12 -6.59 7.16
C PHE A 141 3.07 -7.97 7.84
N THR A 142 1.99 -8.25 8.57
CA THR A 142 1.78 -9.53 9.27
C THR A 142 1.83 -10.73 8.31
N TYR A 143 1.21 -10.60 7.12
CA TYR A 143 1.24 -11.63 6.10
C TYR A 143 2.64 -11.87 5.50
N ILE A 144 3.40 -10.81 5.25
CA ILE A 144 4.78 -10.94 4.75
C ILE A 144 5.64 -11.66 5.78
N VAL A 145 5.56 -11.27 7.06
CA VAL A 145 6.33 -11.90 8.14
C VAL A 145 5.94 -13.38 8.27
N ALA A 146 4.64 -13.69 8.28
CA ALA A 146 4.16 -15.07 8.36
C ALA A 146 4.64 -15.93 7.19
N PHE A 147 4.66 -15.37 5.97
CA PHE A 147 5.19 -16.05 4.79
C PHE A 147 6.69 -16.34 4.90
N ILE A 148 7.46 -15.38 5.39
CA ILE A 148 8.90 -15.54 5.55
C ILE A 148 9.21 -16.57 6.65
N ASP A 149 8.45 -16.58 7.74
CA ASP A 149 8.54 -17.62 8.77
C ASP A 149 8.21 -19.00 8.19
N TYR A 150 7.17 -19.09 7.36
CA TYR A 150 6.82 -20.30 6.63
C TYR A 150 7.98 -20.79 5.74
N LEU A 151 8.64 -19.90 4.99
CA LEU A 151 9.82 -20.28 4.20
C LEU A 151 10.95 -20.82 5.09
N CYS A 152 11.26 -20.13 6.19
CA CYS A 152 12.30 -20.56 7.11
C CYS A 152 12.01 -21.95 7.71
N MET A 153 10.76 -22.19 8.12
CA MET A 153 10.35 -23.45 8.73
C MET A 153 10.37 -24.63 7.76
N ASN A 154 9.95 -24.43 6.50
CA ASN A 154 9.83 -25.53 5.53
C ASN A 154 11.15 -25.86 4.81
N THR A 155 12.09 -24.92 4.77
CA THR A 155 13.35 -25.09 4.03
C THR A 155 14.53 -25.41 4.93
N ALA A 156 14.43 -25.13 6.24
CA ALA A 156 15.53 -25.17 7.20
C ALA A 156 16.77 -24.38 6.74
N ASN A 157 16.61 -23.38 5.85
CA ASN A 157 17.68 -22.58 5.29
C ASN A 157 17.46 -21.07 5.54
N THR A 158 17.33 -20.73 6.81
CA THR A 158 17.17 -19.36 7.30
C THR A 158 18.25 -18.38 6.81
N PRO A 159 19.54 -18.76 6.70
CA PRO A 159 20.55 -17.87 6.13
C PRO A 159 20.25 -17.45 4.68
N ALA A 160 19.82 -18.38 3.83
CA ALA A 160 19.45 -18.06 2.44
C ALA A 160 18.24 -17.11 2.38
N ILE A 161 17.21 -17.35 3.19
CA ILE A 161 16.03 -16.46 3.27
C ILE A 161 16.43 -15.05 3.75
N ARG A 162 17.39 -14.95 4.68
CA ARG A 162 17.94 -13.65 5.10
C ARG A 162 18.68 -12.93 3.98
N CYS A 163 19.49 -13.65 3.20
CA CYS A 163 20.18 -13.11 2.03
C CYS A 163 19.17 -12.59 1.00
N TRP A 164 18.15 -13.39 0.69
CA TRP A 164 17.06 -13.01 -0.20
C TRP A 164 16.30 -11.76 0.28
N LEU A 165 15.96 -11.68 1.57
CA LEU A 165 15.27 -10.51 2.14
C LEU A 165 16.15 -9.25 2.07
N THR A 166 17.45 -9.40 2.32
CA THR A 166 18.43 -8.30 2.22
C THR A 166 18.59 -7.82 0.78
N ALA A 167 18.59 -8.74 -0.19
CA ALA A 167 18.63 -8.39 -1.61
C ALA A 167 17.38 -7.58 -2.01
N ASN A 168 16.20 -7.94 -1.52
CA ASN A 168 14.96 -7.21 -1.75
C ASN A 168 14.97 -5.80 -1.11
N LEU A 169 15.52 -5.65 0.10
CA LEU A 169 15.74 -4.32 0.68
C LEU A 169 16.64 -3.45 -0.21
N ASN A 170 17.71 -4.02 -0.76
CA ASN A 170 18.61 -3.29 -1.66
C ASN A 170 17.92 -2.92 -2.99
N LEU A 171 17.06 -3.79 -3.52
CA LEU A 171 16.22 -3.48 -4.67
C LEU A 171 15.26 -2.34 -4.35
N TRP A 172 14.52 -2.44 -3.23
CA TRP A 172 13.61 -1.38 -2.77
C TRP A 172 14.31 -0.04 -2.65
N ARG A 173 15.49 0.01 -2.03
CA ARG A 173 16.29 1.24 -1.89
C ARG A 173 16.67 1.87 -3.23
N LYS A 174 16.98 1.05 -4.24
CA LYS A 174 17.26 1.56 -5.60
C LYS A 174 16.01 2.14 -6.25
N HIS A 175 14.85 1.50 -6.08
CA HIS A 175 13.57 1.99 -6.60
C HIS A 175 13.07 3.25 -5.88
N ALA A 176 13.18 3.28 -4.55
CA ALA A 176 12.70 4.37 -3.70
C ALA A 176 13.41 5.71 -3.98
N ILE A 177 14.61 5.73 -4.55
CA ILE A 177 15.26 7.00 -4.92
C ILE A 177 14.51 7.72 -6.07
N ASN A 178 13.73 6.99 -6.88
CA ASN A 178 12.99 7.53 -8.04
C ASN A 178 11.54 7.94 -7.70
N LEU A 179 11.26 8.23 -6.42
CA LEU A 179 9.92 8.50 -5.89
C LEU A 179 9.25 9.75 -6.47
N ASN A 180 8.41 9.59 -7.49
CA ASN A 180 7.52 10.63 -7.97
C ASN A 180 6.32 10.81 -7.01
N ARG A 181 6.44 11.72 -6.03
CA ARG A 181 5.27 12.16 -5.24
C ARG A 181 4.43 13.13 -6.05
N LEU A 182 3.16 12.79 -6.26
CA LEU A 182 2.22 13.63 -6.99
C LEU A 182 1.61 14.61 -6.00
N LYS A 183 1.90 15.91 -6.16
CA LYS A 183 1.48 16.95 -5.20
C LYS A 183 -0.04 17.03 -4.97
N TRP A 184 -0.83 16.57 -5.94
CA TRP A 184 -2.29 16.61 -5.88
C TRP A 184 -2.92 15.34 -5.30
N LEU A 185 -2.13 14.29 -5.05
CA LEU A 185 -2.62 13.02 -4.52
C LEU A 185 -2.31 12.95 -3.02
N ASN A 186 -3.35 13.01 -2.19
CA ASN A 186 -3.29 12.93 -0.73
C ASN A 186 -4.24 11.81 -0.25
N PRO A 187 -3.83 10.94 0.69
CA PRO A 187 -4.72 9.93 1.29
C PRO A 187 -6.04 10.48 1.85
N ASP A 188 -6.07 11.74 2.31
CA ASP A 188 -7.29 12.36 2.86
C ASP A 188 -8.35 12.69 1.79
N ASP A 189 -7.97 12.71 0.51
CA ASP A 189 -8.86 13.02 -0.61
C ASP A 189 -9.34 11.72 -1.28
N SER A 190 -10.41 11.15 -0.72
CA SER A 190 -10.99 9.88 -1.17
C SER A 190 -11.30 9.86 -2.67
N ASP A 191 -11.92 10.93 -3.19
CA ASP A 191 -12.31 11.01 -4.60
C ASP A 191 -11.11 11.03 -5.53
N ASN A 192 -10.04 11.74 -5.17
CA ASN A 192 -8.83 11.78 -5.96
C ASN A 192 -8.01 10.50 -5.85
N CYS A 193 -8.01 9.83 -4.69
CA CYS A 193 -7.37 8.52 -4.52
C CYS A 193 -8.02 7.45 -5.42
N ILE A 194 -9.34 7.34 -5.36
CA ILE A 194 -10.10 6.38 -6.20
C ILE A 194 -9.93 6.72 -7.68
N TRP A 195 -10.00 8.00 -8.04
CA TRP A 195 -9.79 8.44 -9.43
C TRP A 195 -8.38 8.12 -9.93
N ALA A 196 -7.34 8.38 -9.13
CA ALA A 196 -5.95 8.11 -9.50
C ALA A 196 -5.71 6.62 -9.73
N TYR A 197 -6.14 5.79 -8.78
CA TYR A 197 -6.09 4.33 -8.90
C TYR A 197 -6.76 3.84 -10.19
N ARG A 198 -8.03 4.22 -10.42
CA ARG A 198 -8.78 3.79 -11.62
C ARG A 198 -8.13 4.27 -12.91
N SER A 199 -7.62 5.49 -12.92
CA SER A 199 -6.98 6.08 -14.08
C SER A 199 -5.68 5.35 -14.42
N LEU A 200 -4.82 5.09 -13.44
CA LEU A 200 -3.57 4.37 -13.67
C LEU A 200 -3.83 2.91 -14.07
N LYS A 201 -4.75 2.22 -13.38
CA LYS A 201 -5.14 0.86 -13.74
C LYS A 201 -5.59 0.79 -15.20
N LYS A 202 -6.43 1.72 -15.63
CA LYS A 202 -6.85 1.83 -17.03
C LYS A 202 -5.66 2.10 -17.96
N TYR A 203 -4.77 3.04 -17.62
CA TYR A 203 -3.58 3.32 -18.42
C TYR A 203 -2.68 2.09 -18.60
N GLN A 204 -2.51 1.27 -17.55
CA GLN A 204 -1.75 0.03 -17.64
C GLN A 204 -2.46 -1.00 -18.53
N GLN A 205 -3.78 -1.16 -18.39
CA GLN A 205 -4.58 -2.06 -19.23
C GLN A 205 -4.56 -1.66 -20.71
N ASP A 206 -4.63 -0.36 -20.99
CA ASP A 206 -4.56 0.20 -22.34
C ASP A 206 -3.13 0.15 -22.93
N TYR A 207 -2.11 -0.08 -22.08
CA TYR A 207 -0.71 -0.14 -22.50
C TYR A 207 -0.35 -1.54 -23.04
N HIS A 208 -0.47 -1.70 -24.36
CA HIS A 208 -0.01 -2.87 -25.07
C HIS A 208 1.52 -2.85 -25.26
N THR A 209 2.19 -3.91 -24.83
CA THR A 209 3.57 -4.23 -25.23
C THR A 209 3.55 -5.43 -26.18
N GLU A 210 4.33 -5.37 -27.26
CA GLU A 210 4.58 -6.52 -28.14
C GLU A 210 5.43 -7.60 -27.45
N GLU A 211 6.23 -7.21 -26.45
CA GLU A 211 7.01 -8.13 -25.62
C GLU A 211 6.18 -8.66 -24.44
N SER A 212 6.32 -9.97 -24.20
CA SER A 212 5.74 -10.72 -23.09
C SER A 212 6.39 -10.33 -21.76
N ASN A 213 6.10 -9.14 -21.25
CA ASN A 213 6.39 -8.82 -19.86
C ASN A 213 5.32 -9.48 -18.96
N PRO A 214 5.68 -10.45 -18.09
CA PRO A 214 4.72 -11.18 -17.27
C PRO A 214 3.95 -10.29 -16.27
N LEU A 215 4.46 -9.09 -15.98
CA LEU A 215 3.84 -8.13 -15.04
C LEU A 215 3.08 -6.98 -15.74
N ASN A 216 2.88 -7.05 -17.06
CA ASN A 216 2.16 -6.01 -17.80
C ASN A 216 0.79 -6.53 -18.32
N PRO A 217 -0.35 -5.98 -17.85
CA PRO A 217 -0.49 -4.96 -16.81
C PRO A 217 -0.30 -5.51 -15.40
N VAL A 218 0.11 -4.63 -14.47
CA VAL A 218 0.18 -4.98 -13.05
C VAL A 218 -1.24 -5.22 -12.54
N THR A 219 -1.51 -6.44 -12.08
CA THR A 219 -2.87 -6.84 -11.69
C THR A 219 -2.95 -7.00 -10.18
N LEU A 220 -3.12 -5.89 -9.47
CA LEU A 220 -3.39 -5.90 -8.04
C LEU A 220 -4.90 -6.03 -7.76
N PRO A 221 -5.27 -6.69 -6.65
CA PRO A 221 -6.62 -6.69 -6.10
C PRO A 221 -7.17 -5.28 -5.91
N SER A 222 -8.50 -5.14 -5.98
CA SER A 222 -9.13 -3.84 -5.83
C SER A 222 -9.05 -3.36 -4.38
N PRO A 223 -8.69 -2.07 -4.15
CA PRO A 223 -8.58 -1.52 -2.81
C PRO A 223 -9.95 -1.50 -2.13
N VAL A 224 -9.97 -1.82 -0.84
CA VAL A 224 -11.20 -1.91 -0.04
C VAL A 224 -11.68 -0.56 0.49
N ASN A 225 -10.80 0.45 0.52
CA ASN A 225 -11.09 1.80 1.00
C ASN A 225 -10.21 2.86 0.28
N SER A 226 -10.42 4.14 0.59
CA SER A 226 -9.70 5.26 -0.05
C SER A 226 -8.20 5.31 0.26
N GLU A 227 -7.83 4.99 1.51
CA GLU A 227 -6.43 4.92 1.94
C GLU A 227 -5.68 3.81 1.19
N GLU A 228 -6.29 2.62 1.09
CA GLU A 228 -5.77 1.52 0.29
C GLU A 228 -5.75 1.87 -1.20
N ALA A 229 -6.66 2.71 -1.70
CA ALA A 229 -6.62 3.18 -3.09
C ALA A 229 -5.39 4.08 -3.34
N PHE A 230 -5.04 4.95 -2.39
CA PHE A 230 -3.81 5.75 -2.43
C PHE A 230 -2.56 4.86 -2.50
N HIS A 231 -2.47 3.88 -1.60
CA HIS A 231 -1.31 2.99 -1.56
C HIS A 231 -1.24 2.06 -2.78
N THR A 232 -2.39 1.54 -3.24
CA THR A 232 -2.50 0.72 -4.44
C THR A 232 -2.04 1.49 -5.67
N PHE A 233 -2.39 2.77 -5.80
CA PHE A 233 -1.88 3.60 -6.90
C PHE A 233 -0.35 3.60 -6.97
N TYR A 234 0.32 3.81 -5.82
CA TYR A 234 1.78 3.81 -5.78
C TYR A 234 2.37 2.43 -6.00
N ALA A 235 1.77 1.38 -5.45
CA ALA A 235 2.19 0.01 -5.69
C ALA A 235 2.09 -0.38 -7.17
N LEU A 236 1.01 0.02 -7.85
CA LEU A 236 0.86 -0.18 -9.30
C LEU A 236 2.00 0.49 -10.07
N LEU A 237 2.46 1.67 -9.65
CA LEU A 237 3.62 2.33 -10.28
C LEU A 237 4.92 1.59 -9.96
N ASP A 238 5.16 1.25 -8.71
CA ASP A 238 6.42 0.65 -8.24
C ASP A 238 6.65 -0.76 -8.82
N LEU A 239 5.57 -1.51 -9.00
CA LEU A 239 5.60 -2.87 -9.56
C LEU A 239 5.57 -2.87 -11.09
N TRP A 240 5.35 -1.72 -11.72
CA TRP A 240 5.31 -1.64 -13.18
C TRP A 240 6.73 -1.63 -13.74
N GLU A 241 7.25 -2.83 -14.01
CA GLU A 241 8.57 -3.05 -14.62
C GLU A 241 8.60 -2.61 -16.09
N ILE A 242 8.49 -1.30 -16.34
CA ILE A 242 8.61 -0.68 -17.66
C ILE A 242 9.77 0.32 -17.67
N GLY A 243 10.25 0.66 -18.87
CA GLY A 243 11.29 1.67 -19.02
C GLY A 243 10.91 3.02 -18.40
N ASN A 244 11.87 3.67 -17.74
CA ASN A 244 11.68 4.94 -17.02
C ASN A 244 11.01 6.02 -17.87
N ASP A 245 11.34 6.10 -19.16
CA ASP A 245 10.75 7.07 -20.09
C ASP A 245 9.26 6.85 -20.29
N THR A 246 8.83 5.60 -20.40
CA THR A 246 7.42 5.23 -20.55
C THR A 246 6.65 5.53 -19.28
N GLN A 247 7.22 5.18 -18.12
CA GLN A 247 6.59 5.48 -16.83
C GLN A 247 6.45 7.00 -16.63
N THR A 248 7.49 7.76 -16.97
CA THR A 248 7.48 9.24 -16.93
C THR A 248 6.40 9.82 -17.85
N LYS A 249 6.25 9.29 -19.07
CA LYS A 249 5.17 9.69 -19.99
C LYS A 249 3.79 9.36 -19.43
N ALA A 250 3.60 8.20 -18.80
CA ALA A 250 2.34 7.82 -18.16
C ALA A 250 1.98 8.78 -17.01
N ILE A 251 2.95 9.09 -16.14
CA ILE A 251 2.78 10.07 -15.06
C ILE A 251 2.45 11.47 -15.61
N ALA A 252 3.12 11.91 -16.67
CA ALA A 252 2.83 13.19 -17.31
C ALA A 252 1.39 13.25 -17.88
N LYS A 253 0.94 12.17 -18.53
CA LYS A 253 -0.46 12.05 -19.02
C LYS A 253 -1.47 12.09 -17.88
N LEU A 254 -1.21 11.37 -16.78
CA LEU A 254 -2.05 11.38 -15.58
C LEU A 254 -2.15 12.77 -14.97
N ASN A 255 -1.03 13.48 -14.80
CA ASN A 255 -1.00 14.86 -14.31
C ASN A 255 -1.86 15.78 -15.19
N LYS A 256 -1.70 15.69 -16.51
CA LYS A 256 -2.49 16.48 -17.45
C LYS A 256 -3.99 16.20 -17.32
N ALA A 257 -4.37 14.92 -17.25
CA ALA A 257 -5.77 14.51 -17.08
C ALA A 257 -6.37 15.03 -15.76
N PHE A 258 -5.59 15.00 -14.66
CA PHE A 258 -6.01 15.50 -13.36
C PHE A 258 -6.32 17.00 -13.38
N TYR A 259 -5.41 17.82 -13.92
CA TYR A 259 -5.62 19.26 -14.00
C TYR A 259 -6.77 19.63 -14.93
N GLN A 260 -6.98 18.86 -16.01
CA GLN A 260 -8.15 19.04 -16.88
C GLN A 260 -9.46 18.70 -16.17
N LYS A 261 -9.53 17.59 -15.43
CA LYS A 261 -10.68 17.24 -14.57
C LYS A 261 -11.00 18.38 -13.61
N THR A 262 -9.99 18.85 -12.88
CA THR A 262 -10.14 19.92 -11.87
C THR A 262 -10.59 21.24 -12.51
N PHE A 263 -10.04 21.60 -13.67
CA PHE A 263 -10.45 22.79 -14.41
C PHE A 263 -11.92 22.72 -14.84
N ARG A 264 -12.35 21.57 -15.37
CA ARG A 264 -13.76 21.35 -15.77
C ARG A 264 -14.70 21.43 -14.59
N GLN A 265 -14.34 20.84 -13.44
CA GLN A 265 -15.13 20.95 -12.20
C GLN A 265 -15.24 22.40 -11.72
N LYS A 266 -14.14 23.16 -11.73
CA LYS A 266 -14.15 24.59 -11.37
C LYS A 266 -15.01 25.42 -12.33
N GLN A 267 -14.98 25.14 -13.63
CA GLN A 267 -15.84 25.80 -14.60
C GLN A 267 -17.32 25.45 -14.40
N ALA A 268 -17.63 24.17 -14.16
CA ALA A 268 -18.99 23.74 -13.87
C ALA A 268 -19.54 24.42 -12.61
N ALA A 269 -18.76 24.48 -11.53
CA ALA A 269 -19.13 25.19 -10.29
C ALA A 269 -19.24 26.72 -10.44
N ARG A 270 -18.75 27.31 -11.54
CA ARG A 270 -18.93 28.73 -11.88
C ARG A 270 -20.15 28.97 -12.76
N LYS A 271 -20.60 27.98 -13.52
CA LYS A 271 -21.80 28.05 -14.35
C LYS A 271 -23.03 27.87 -13.45
N GLY A 272 -23.78 28.95 -13.24
CA GLY A 272 -25.02 28.95 -12.45
C GLY A 272 -24.92 29.52 -11.03
N ARG A 273 -23.95 30.39 -10.73
CA ARG A 273 -23.94 31.10 -9.43
C ARG A 273 -24.88 32.31 -9.46
N GLU A 274 -25.85 32.32 -8.57
CA GLU A 274 -26.64 33.51 -8.20
C GLU A 274 -25.85 34.43 -7.23
N GLU A 275 -24.84 33.89 -6.55
CA GLU A 275 -24.06 34.60 -5.52
C GLU A 275 -22.59 34.84 -5.92
N LEU A 276 -22.06 35.99 -5.47
CA LEU A 276 -20.66 36.39 -5.65
C LEU A 276 -19.72 35.50 -4.82
N SER A 277 -18.49 35.25 -5.30
CA SER A 277 -17.48 34.57 -4.47
C SER A 277 -17.01 35.46 -3.32
N ASP A 278 -16.53 34.88 -2.22
CA ASP A 278 -16.05 35.63 -1.04
C ASP A 278 -15.06 36.76 -1.37
N GLU A 279 -14.16 36.52 -2.32
CA GLU A 279 -13.21 37.52 -2.80
C GLU A 279 -13.91 38.72 -3.47
N HIS A 280 -14.93 38.47 -4.28
CA HIS A 280 -15.73 39.54 -4.91
C HIS A 280 -16.66 40.22 -3.90
N VAL A 281 -17.13 39.53 -2.86
CA VAL A 281 -17.85 40.16 -1.74
C VAL A 281 -16.93 41.13 -0.98
N LYS A 282 -15.66 40.76 -0.75
CA LYS A 282 -14.66 41.64 -0.14
C LYS A 282 -14.35 42.86 -1.01
N HIS A 283 -14.19 42.67 -2.32
CA HIS A 283 -14.02 43.79 -3.25
C HIS A 283 -15.24 44.71 -3.27
N LEU A 284 -16.46 44.16 -3.28
CA LEU A 284 -17.67 44.96 -3.22
C LEU A 284 -17.77 45.75 -1.91
N ALA A 285 -17.41 45.16 -0.78
CA ALA A 285 -17.38 45.85 0.52
C ALA A 285 -16.36 46.99 0.54
N PHE A 286 -15.18 46.79 -0.07
CA PHE A 286 -14.20 47.86 -0.24
C PHE A 286 -14.77 49.03 -1.06
N LEU A 287 -15.44 48.75 -2.18
CA LEU A 287 -16.03 49.79 -3.04
C LEU A 287 -17.18 50.52 -2.34
N VAL A 288 -18.03 49.81 -1.60
CA VAL A 288 -19.06 50.39 -0.74
C VAL A 288 -18.47 51.40 0.25
N ASN A 289 -17.38 51.04 0.92
CA ASN A 289 -16.71 51.96 1.85
C ASN A 289 -16.05 53.15 1.13
N TYR A 290 -15.44 52.91 -0.04
CA TYR A 290 -14.77 53.95 -0.81
C TYR A 290 -15.74 55.00 -1.37
N TYR A 291 -16.84 54.54 -2.00
CA TYR A 291 -17.86 55.41 -2.58
C TYR A 291 -18.89 55.91 -1.55
N ARG A 292 -18.89 55.36 -0.34
CA ARG A 292 -19.83 55.67 0.75
C ARG A 292 -21.30 55.53 0.34
N SER A 293 -21.60 54.47 -0.43
CA SER A 293 -22.94 54.14 -0.91
C SER A 293 -23.30 52.70 -0.56
N ASP A 294 -24.58 52.37 -0.59
CA ASP A 294 -25.02 50.99 -0.36
C ASP A 294 -24.58 50.05 -1.50
N LYS A 295 -24.64 48.74 -1.23
CA LYS A 295 -24.18 47.70 -2.16
C LYS A 295 -24.88 47.77 -3.52
N ILE A 296 -26.17 48.07 -3.56
CA ILE A 296 -26.96 48.08 -4.80
C ILE A 296 -26.53 49.27 -5.65
N SER A 297 -26.47 50.47 -5.04
CA SER A 297 -26.02 51.68 -5.74
C SER A 297 -24.61 51.54 -6.33
N VAL A 298 -23.68 50.89 -5.61
CA VAL A 298 -22.33 50.63 -6.14
C VAL A 298 -22.36 49.66 -7.32
N ILE A 299 -23.20 48.62 -7.27
CA ILE A 299 -23.35 47.68 -8.38
C ILE A 299 -23.93 48.38 -9.61
N GLU A 300 -25.01 49.16 -9.45
CA GLU A 300 -25.64 49.91 -10.53
C GLU A 300 -24.65 50.89 -11.18
N MET A 301 -23.89 51.65 -10.37
CA MET A 301 -22.86 52.54 -10.87
C MET A 301 -21.78 51.81 -11.67
N LEU A 302 -21.31 50.65 -11.19
CA LEU A 302 -20.31 49.84 -11.91
C LEU A 302 -20.86 49.29 -13.24
N ILE A 303 -22.14 48.92 -13.26
CA ILE A 303 -22.84 48.50 -14.48
C ILE A 303 -22.89 49.67 -15.47
N ASP A 304 -23.34 50.84 -15.03
CA ASP A 304 -23.47 52.03 -15.87
C ASP A 304 -22.13 52.52 -16.42
N ASP A 305 -21.09 52.55 -15.59
CA ASP A 305 -19.72 52.87 -16.01
C ASP A 305 -19.23 51.89 -17.08
N ARG A 306 -19.49 50.60 -16.87
CA ARG A 306 -19.07 49.59 -17.83
C ARG A 306 -19.84 49.70 -19.14
N VAL A 307 -21.15 49.95 -19.09
CA VAL A 307 -22.00 50.14 -20.27
C VAL A 307 -21.56 51.39 -21.05
N ARG A 308 -21.34 52.52 -20.37
CA ARG A 308 -20.82 53.74 -20.99
C ARG A 308 -19.50 53.50 -21.70
N GLY A 309 -18.56 52.80 -21.06
CA GLY A 309 -17.27 52.46 -21.66
C GLY A 309 -17.37 51.51 -22.85
N ILE A 310 -18.38 50.62 -22.88
CA ILE A 310 -18.65 49.76 -24.03
C ILE A 310 -19.25 50.57 -25.19
N ASN A 311 -20.25 51.41 -24.91
CA ASN A 311 -20.90 52.25 -25.92
C ASN A 311 -19.90 53.18 -26.61
N ALA A 312 -19.04 53.86 -25.83
CA ALA A 312 -17.99 54.71 -26.38
C ALA A 312 -17.02 53.94 -27.30
N LYS A 313 -16.71 52.67 -26.98
CA LYS A 313 -15.87 51.81 -27.84
C LYS A 313 -16.58 51.40 -29.12
N ILE A 314 -17.88 51.13 -29.06
CA ILE A 314 -18.69 50.78 -30.24
C ILE A 314 -18.78 51.99 -31.17
N GLU A 315 -19.09 53.17 -30.65
CA GLU A 315 -19.15 54.42 -31.41
C GLU A 315 -17.80 54.76 -32.05
N ALA A 316 -16.70 54.68 -31.30
CA ALA A 316 -15.36 54.89 -31.84
C ALA A 316 -15.00 53.91 -32.97
N LYS A 317 -15.51 52.66 -32.90
CA LYS A 317 -15.30 51.64 -33.93
C LYS A 317 -16.15 51.90 -35.18
N GLN A 318 -17.36 52.42 -35.02
CA GLN A 318 -18.24 52.84 -36.13
C GLN A 318 -17.72 54.10 -36.84
N ILE A 319 -17.16 55.06 -36.10
CA ILE A 319 -16.53 56.25 -36.67
C ILE A 319 -15.30 55.87 -37.51
N ARG A 320 -14.47 54.93 -37.04
CA ARG A 320 -13.32 54.39 -37.80
C ARG A 320 -13.70 53.56 -39.02
N GLN A 321 -14.93 53.05 -39.12
CA GLN A 321 -15.42 52.34 -40.31
C GLN A 321 -16.09 53.28 -41.34
N ARG A 322 -16.45 54.50 -40.95
CA ARG A 322 -17.08 55.50 -41.84
C ARG A 322 -16.10 56.43 -42.55
N TYR A 323 -14.82 56.38 -42.20
CA TYR A 323 -13.75 57.03 -42.94
C TYR A 323 -12.72 55.97 -43.37
N PRO A 324 -12.67 55.60 -44.68
CA PRO A 324 -11.65 54.70 -45.21
C PRO A 324 -10.23 55.28 -45.17
#